data_AF-A0A6S6UI85-F1
#
_entry.id   AF-A0A6S6UI85-F1
#
_cell.length_a   1.000
_cell.length_b   1.000
_cell.length_c   1.000
_cell.angle_alpha   90.00
_cell.angle_beta   90.00
_cell.angle_gamma   90.00
#
_symmetry.space_group_name_H-M   'P 1'
#
loop_
_entity.id
_entity.type
_entity.pdbx_description
1 polymer ?
#
loop_
_entity_poly.entity_id
_entity_poly.type
_entity_poly.pdbx_seq_one_letter_code
_entity_poly.pdbx_strand_id
1 'polypeptide(L)'
;MSDKPVVLMLDEVDALVGDTLISLLRQIRAGYAQRPQAFPQSIILCGVRDIRDYRMHSKDQEIITGGSAFNIKAESLRMGSFTADEIQLLYQQHTASFIYQLTL
;
A
#
# COMPACT_ATOMS: atom_id res chain seq x y z
N MET A 1 1.91 26.38 -3.98
CA MET A 1 2.37 25.05 -3.52
C MET A 1 2.33 25.06 -2.00
N SER A 2 1.86 23.99 -1.36
CA SER A 2 1.88 23.87 0.09
C SER A 2 3.31 23.61 0.55
N ASP A 3 3.79 24.31 1.58
CA ASP A 3 5.12 24.06 2.17
C ASP A 3 5.18 22.78 3.01
N LYS A 4 4.03 22.12 3.19
CA LYS A 4 3.92 20.89 3.98
C LYS A 4 4.29 19.67 3.14
N PRO A 5 5.01 18.70 3.72
CA PRO A 5 5.32 17.46 3.04
C PRO A 5 4.04 16.68 2.68
N VAL A 6 3.97 16.20 1.44
CA VAL A 6 2.82 15.44 0.93
C VAL A 6 3.09 13.95 1.04
N VAL A 7 2.16 13.20 1.64
CA VAL A 7 2.14 11.74 1.64
C VAL A 7 0.97 11.28 0.77
N LEU A 8 1.25 10.43 -0.22
CA LEU A 8 0.23 9.85 -1.09
C LEU A 8 -0.08 8.42 -0.63
N MET A 9 -1.34 8.12 -0.40
CA MET A 9 -1.81 6.78 -0.07
C MET A 9 -2.68 6.27 -1.21
N LEU A 10 -2.31 5.13 -1.78
CA LEU A 10 -3.08 4.44 -2.81
C LEU A 10 -3.57 3.13 -2.22
N ASP A 11 -4.89 3.00 -2.11
CA ASP A 11 -5.55 1.79 -1.62
C ASP A 11 -5.94 0.86 -2.77
N GLU A 12 -6.10 -0.42 -2.46
CA GLU A 12 -6.46 -1.48 -3.42
C GLU A 12 -5.59 -1.51 -4.67
N VAL A 13 -4.29 -1.19 -4.56
CA VAL A 13 -3.39 -1.22 -5.72
C VAL A 13 -3.22 -2.64 -6.29
N ASP A 14 -3.56 -3.67 -5.52
CA ASP A 14 -3.62 -5.05 -5.98
C ASP A 14 -4.86 -5.37 -6.82
N ALA A 15 -5.81 -4.42 -6.97
CA ALA A 15 -6.85 -4.48 -7.99
C ALA A 15 -6.32 -4.14 -9.39
N LEU A 16 -5.18 -3.44 -9.49
CA LEU A 16 -4.50 -3.19 -10.76
C LEU A 16 -3.75 -4.46 -11.17
N VAL A 17 -3.99 -4.92 -12.41
CA VAL A 17 -3.41 -6.17 -12.93
C VAL A 17 -2.62 -5.89 -14.21
N GLY A 18 -1.53 -6.62 -14.40
CA GLY A 18 -0.72 -6.59 -15.62
C GLY A 18 -0.15 -5.20 -15.93
N ASP A 19 -0.39 -4.72 -17.14
CA ASP A 19 0.21 -3.49 -17.66
C ASP A 19 -0.19 -2.23 -16.90
N THR A 20 -1.39 -2.19 -16.30
CA THR A 20 -1.86 -1.02 -15.54
C THR A 20 -1.05 -0.83 -14.26
N LEU A 21 -0.78 -1.92 -13.54
CA LEU A 21 0.07 -1.89 -12.36
C LEU A 21 1.52 -1.50 -12.73
N ILE A 22 2.03 -2.06 -13.83
CA ILE A 22 3.37 -1.73 -14.33
C ILE A 22 3.47 -0.25 -14.70
N SER A 23 2.44 0.30 -15.37
CA SER A 23 2.37 1.71 -15.75
C SER A 23 2.40 2.62 -14.52
N LEU A 24 1.58 2.33 -13.51
CA LEU A 24 1.57 3.06 -12.24
C LEU A 24 2.96 3.06 -11.58
N LEU A 25 3.58 1.88 -11.43
CA LEU A 25 4.90 1.78 -10.81
C LEU A 25 5.97 2.56 -11.61
N ARG A 26 5.95 2.50 -12.94
CA ARG A 26 6.88 3.29 -13.78
C ARG A 26 6.71 4.79 -13.59
N GLN A 27 5.48 5.28 -13.49
CA GLN A 27 5.19 6.69 -13.22
C GLN A 27 5.71 7.11 -11.84
N ILE A 28 5.49 6.27 -10.81
CA ILE A 28 6.01 6.54 -9.47
C ILE A 28 7.55 6.60 -9.48
N ARG A 29 8.20 5.69 -10.21
CA ARG A 29 9.67 5.68 -10.34
C ARG A 29 10.19 6.94 -11.02
N ALA A 30 9.54 7.37 -12.10
CA ALA A 30 9.94 8.54 -12.86
C ALA A 30 9.87 9.82 -12.01
N GLY A 31 8.89 9.92 -11.11
CA GLY A 31 8.75 11.05 -10.18
C GLY A 31 9.66 10.98 -8.94
N TYR A 32 10.26 9.82 -8.62
CA TYR A 32 11.05 9.63 -7.39
C TYR A 32 12.18 10.65 -7.20
N ALA A 33 12.91 10.98 -8.28
CA ALA A 33 14.02 11.93 -8.24
C ALA A 33 13.58 13.39 -8.05
N GLN A 34 12.29 13.69 -8.20
CA GLN A 34 11.72 15.04 -8.09
C GLN A 34 11.21 15.35 -6.67
N ARG A 35 11.47 14.46 -5.71
CA ARG A 35 11.14 14.68 -4.30
C ARG A 35 12.08 15.73 -3.67
N PRO A 36 11.56 16.62 -2.80
CA PRO A 36 10.16 16.81 -2.44
C PRO A 36 9.46 17.93 -3.24
N GLN A 37 10.17 18.64 -4.14
CA GLN A 37 9.62 19.87 -4.74
C GLN A 37 8.47 19.64 -5.73
N ALA A 38 8.46 18.51 -6.47
CA ALA A 38 7.43 18.22 -7.46
C ALA A 38 6.85 16.80 -7.35
N PHE A 39 7.15 16.08 -6.26
CA PHE A 39 6.68 14.72 -6.04
C PHE A 39 6.41 14.46 -4.55
N PRO A 40 5.43 13.60 -4.19
CA PRO A 40 5.13 13.30 -2.79
C PRO A 40 6.36 12.77 -2.05
N GLN A 41 6.56 13.23 -0.82
CA GLN A 41 7.68 12.82 0.04
C GLN A 41 7.67 11.31 0.31
N SER A 42 6.48 10.76 0.57
CA SER A 42 6.27 9.33 0.79
C SER A 42 5.05 8.85 0.02
N ILE A 43 5.09 7.58 -0.39
CA ILE A 43 3.97 6.91 -1.07
C ILE A 43 3.72 5.59 -0.37
N ILE A 44 2.48 5.36 0.02
CA ILE A 44 2.00 4.12 0.62
C ILE A 44 1.13 3.40 -0.41
N LEU A 45 1.46 2.14 -0.67
CA LEU A 45 0.72 1.27 -1.58
C LEU A 45 0.07 0.17 -0.74
N CYS A 46 -1.25 0.23 -0.56
CA CYS A 46 -2.04 -0.70 0.23
C CYS A 46 -2.79 -1.69 -0.68
N GLY A 47 -2.88 -2.94 -0.23
CA GLY A 47 -3.61 -3.98 -0.93
C GLY A 47 -3.66 -5.26 -0.09
N VAL A 48 -4.55 -6.17 -0.45
CA VAL A 48 -4.68 -7.47 0.24
C VAL A 48 -3.49 -8.36 -0.07
N ARG A 49 -3.00 -8.27 -1.32
CA ARG A 49 -1.83 -9.01 -1.80
C ARG A 49 -0.62 -8.10 -1.95
N ASP A 50 0.56 -8.67 -1.70
CA ASP A 50 1.80 -7.96 -1.95
C ASP A 50 2.02 -7.82 -3.46
N ILE A 51 2.27 -6.60 -3.91
CA ILE A 51 2.64 -6.27 -5.29
C ILE A 51 3.84 -7.10 -5.79
N ARG A 52 4.69 -7.63 -4.90
CA ARG A 52 5.80 -8.53 -5.26
C ARG A 52 5.33 -9.90 -5.76
N ASP A 53 4.20 -10.39 -5.26
CA ASP A 53 3.65 -11.71 -5.62
C ASP A 53 3.10 -11.71 -7.06
N TYR A 54 2.79 -10.53 -7.61
CA TYR A 54 2.44 -10.35 -9.03
C TYR A 54 3.57 -10.68 -10.00
N ARG A 55 4.83 -10.76 -9.54
CA ARG A 55 5.97 -11.14 -10.40
C ARG A 55 5.85 -12.55 -10.99
N MET A 56 4.96 -13.41 -10.47
CA MET A 56 4.90 -14.83 -10.82
C MET A 56 3.83 -15.22 -11.85
N HIS A 57 2.93 -14.32 -12.26
CA HIS A 57 1.72 -14.70 -13.03
C HIS A 57 1.62 -14.16 -14.46
N SER A 58 2.67 -13.55 -15.02
CA SER A 58 2.67 -13.25 -16.46
C SER A 58 2.91 -14.53 -17.26
N LYS A 59 1.95 -14.89 -18.11
CA LYS A 59 1.97 -16.10 -18.97
C LYS A 59 3.12 -16.12 -19.98
N ASP A 60 3.81 -15.00 -20.19
CA ASP A 60 4.74 -14.82 -21.31
C ASP A 60 6.22 -14.95 -21.00
N GLN A 61 6.64 -15.51 -19.85
CA GLN A 61 8.05 -15.89 -19.56
C GLN A 61 9.13 -14.84 -19.88
N GLU A 62 8.79 -13.60 -20.25
CA GLU A 62 9.67 -12.48 -20.10
C GLU A 62 9.78 -12.31 -18.60
N ILE A 63 10.85 -12.91 -18.08
CA ILE A 63 11.55 -12.38 -16.93
C ILE A 63 11.67 -10.91 -17.25
N ILE A 64 10.71 -10.12 -16.77
CA ILE A 64 10.81 -8.68 -16.84
C ILE A 64 12.08 -8.44 -16.05
N THR A 65 13.17 -8.15 -16.77
CA THR A 65 14.42 -7.60 -16.27
C THR A 65 14.18 -6.18 -15.72
N GLY A 66 12.98 -5.94 -15.19
CA GLY A 66 12.46 -4.75 -14.54
C GLY A 66 12.58 -4.87 -13.04
N GLY A 67 13.72 -5.40 -12.55
CA GLY A 67 14.12 -5.21 -11.16
C GLY A 67 14.04 -3.74 -10.74
N SER A 68 14.14 -2.80 -11.70
CA SER A 68 14.12 -1.37 -11.44
C SER A 68 12.72 -0.74 -11.25
N ALA A 69 11.61 -1.29 -11.79
CA ALA A 69 10.28 -0.71 -11.59
C ALA A 69 9.68 -1.07 -10.22
N PHE A 70 10.09 -2.20 -9.65
CA PHE A 70 9.72 -2.61 -8.30
C PHE A 70 10.69 -2.08 -7.23
N ASN A 71 11.84 -1.53 -7.63
CA ASN A 71 12.85 -0.91 -6.76
C ASN A 71 12.45 0.52 -6.33
N ILE A 72 11.17 0.68 -5.94
CA ILE A 72 10.58 1.93 -5.43
C ILE A 72 10.19 1.75 -3.96
N LYS A 73 10.00 0.50 -3.50
CA LYS A 73 9.60 0.19 -2.14
C LYS A 73 10.83 0.15 -1.23
N ALA A 74 10.85 1.03 -0.22
CA ALA A 74 11.81 0.97 0.87
C ALA A 74 11.52 -0.21 1.80
N GLU A 75 10.23 -0.47 2.10
CA GLU A 75 9.79 -1.55 2.98
C GLU A 75 8.45 -2.13 2.50
N SER A 76 8.16 -3.37 2.91
CA SER A 76 6.87 -4.01 2.71
C SER A 76 6.34 -4.47 4.06
N LEU A 77 5.41 -3.70 4.61
CA LEU A 77 4.73 -4.04 5.85
C LEU A 77 3.60 -5.01 5.52
N ARG A 78 3.51 -6.12 6.25
CA ARG A 78 2.37 -7.04 6.20
C ARG A 78 1.68 -6.98 7.56
N MET A 79 0.37 -6.79 7.56
CA MET A 79 -0.42 -6.92 8.77
C MET A 79 -0.66 -8.41 9.03
N GLY A 80 -0.22 -8.89 10.19
CA GLY A 80 -0.50 -10.26 10.62
C GLY A 80 -1.96 -10.46 11.02
N SER A 81 -2.38 -11.71 11.18
CA SER A 81 -3.65 -12.01 11.83
C SER A 81 -3.61 -11.55 13.29
N PHE A 82 -4.76 -11.10 13.80
CA PHE A 82 -4.89 -10.76 15.22
C PHE A 82 -4.61 -11.98 16.11
N THR A 83 -3.94 -11.73 17.22
CA THR A 83 -3.80 -12.65 18.34
C THR A 83 -5.12 -12.80 19.10
N ALA A 84 -5.26 -13.85 19.91
CA ALA A 84 -6.46 -14.03 20.74
C ALA A 84 -6.74 -12.84 21.66
N ASP A 85 -5.69 -12.26 22.25
CA ASP A 85 -5.79 -11.09 23.12
C ASP A 85 -6.22 -9.82 22.35
N GLU A 86 -5.69 -9.61 21.13
CA GLU A 86 -6.12 -8.50 20.26
C GLU A 86 -7.57 -8.67 19.80
N ILE A 87 -8.01 -9.91 19.52
CA ILE A 87 -9.41 -10.21 19.20
C ILE A 87 -10.29 -9.88 20.42
N GLN A 88 -9.90 -10.31 21.62
CA GLN A 88 -10.63 -10.00 22.85
C GLN A 88 -10.71 -8.48 23.08
N LEU A 89 -9.61 -7.74 22.87
CA LEU A 89 -9.59 -6.28 22.96
C LEU A 89 -10.52 -5.63 21.92
N LEU A 90 -10.51 -6.13 20.68
CA LEU A 90 -11.37 -5.64 19.61
C LEU A 90 -12.86 -5.83 19.95
N TYR A 91 -13.22 -7.00 20.51
CA TYR A 91 -14.57 -7.26 21.01
C TYR A 91 -14.95 -6.31 22.15
N GLN A 92 -14.04 -6.06 23.09
CA GLN A 92 -14.29 -5.12 24.20
C GLN A 92 -14.52 -3.69 23.69
N GLN A 93 -13.76 -3.23 22.69
CA GLN A 93 -13.96 -1.92 22.05
C GLN A 93 -15.34 -1.82 21.38
N HIS A 94 -15.77 -2.87 20.67
CA HIS A 94 -17.10 -2.92 20.06
C HIS A 94 -18.21 -2.82 21.12
N THR A 95 -18.09 -3.58 22.22
CA THR A 95 -19.09 -3.55 23.30
C THR A 95 -19.07 -2.22 24.07
N ALA A 96 -17.90 -1.61 24.27
CA ALA A 96 -17.78 -0.28 24.88
C ALA A 96 -18.42 0.81 24.01
N SER A 97 -18.19 0.80 22.69
CA SER A 97 -18.86 1.71 21.75
C SER A 97 -20.38 1.59 21.80
N PHE A 98 -20.91 0.38 22.03
CA PHE A 98 -22.35 0.16 22.18
C PHE A 98 -22.90 0.76 23.49
N ILE A 99 -22.12 0.75 24.57
CA ILE A 99 -22.53 1.32 25.87
C ILE A 99 -22.54 2.87 25.81
N TYR A 100 -21.61 3.50 25.09
CA TYR A 100 -21.61 4.96 24.91
C TYR A 100 -22.75 5.48 24.02
N GLN A 101 -23.33 4.66 23.15
CA GLN A 101 -24.51 5.05 22.35
C GLN A 101 -25.84 4.99 23.11
N LEU A 102 -25.93 4.26 24.23
CA LEU A 102 -27.16 4.18 25.05
C LEU A 102 -27.21 5.21 26.18
N THR A 103 -26.15 6.01 26.35
CA THR A 103 -25.99 6.97 27.47
C THR A 103 -26.00 8.43 26.98
N LEU A 104 -26.27 8.67 25.70
CA LEU A 104 -26.55 9.99 25.10
C LEU A 104 -27.99 10.01 24.60
#